data_AF-A0A9D5T3N1-F1
#
_entry.id   AF-A0A9D5T3N1-F1
#
_cell.length_a   1.000
_cell.length_b   1.000
_cell.length_c   1.000
_cell.angle_alpha   90.00
_cell.angle_beta   90.00
_cell.angle_gamma   90.00
#
_symmetry.space_group_name_H-M   'P 1'
#
loop_
_entity.id
_entity.type
_entity.pdbx_description
1 polymer ?
#
loop_
_entity_poly.entity_id
_entity_poly.type
_entity_poly.pdbx_seq_one_letter_code
_entity_poly.pdbx_strand_id
1 'polypeptide(L)'
;MKKFISILLAVTILVSVFVVAVNADDDKVTFAVASDLHYNVPEEELTATNDHPIFWYANRRAAMDNESGFIIDEFLKQAEEAEYDFILIPGDMADDGRIEKEEHEAVSAKFKAFEEKTGIPIYVVPGNHDYGRGENDNKIEDMFAYYGDFGYNEAFEKRENDFSYVTDLPGDYRLIACDSNDPSKSTEDGMTSDKVNWVVKQAEKAVEDGKYPILMMHHNLLDHLPMQRILSRNFIIRNHTAVANKFANAGIKLVFTGHEHCSDVAVHTSPKGNKIYDFANTALSMYPLAYRSFTMTEEEIIYESKTIDEIDTATLRSQVNGYTDEMIAEMDKGLNDFAKGYLKAGVQYRLARSLTMEQMGIAEDSIFYNLVNTAVTGLTDLLEMPLYGENSVQELAKQYNVVIPDSEYENGWDLATDLVSYHYAGGEDFSIYSTEVTILLRMVNLILLDDLSTVNDEVFFGALNEVLGDDSALFKNFTKGIANALGPVTPGQYLLIAIASPIVYEFVYDSDGVDDNNGTLEGYGVEQNLHENRTDNFADFLETIAIYLENFFTIFAKIFGIGR
;
A
#
# COMPACT_ATOMS: atom_id res chain seq x y z
N MET A 1 -30.80 -1.67 60.79
CA MET A 1 -30.68 -0.53 59.86
C MET A 1 -29.37 -0.54 59.07
N LYS A 2 -28.18 -0.42 59.69
CA LYS A 2 -26.89 -0.45 58.96
C LYS A 2 -26.67 -1.73 58.12
N LYS A 3 -26.91 -2.92 58.68
CA LYS A 3 -26.81 -4.19 57.94
C LYS A 3 -27.77 -4.30 56.75
N PHE A 4 -28.97 -3.74 56.87
CA PHE A 4 -29.96 -3.76 55.79
C PHE A 4 -29.57 -2.81 54.66
N ILE A 5 -29.06 -1.63 55.00
CA ILE A 5 -28.53 -0.66 54.02
C ILE A 5 -27.30 -1.22 53.31
N SER A 6 -26.38 -1.90 54.02
CA SER A 6 -25.21 -2.52 53.40
C SER A 6 -25.55 -3.67 52.45
N ILE A 7 -26.56 -4.49 52.79
CA ILE A 7 -27.05 -5.54 51.89
C ILE A 7 -27.76 -4.93 50.68
N LEU A 8 -28.57 -3.89 50.89
CA LEU A 8 -29.23 -3.20 49.78
C LEU A 8 -28.20 -2.59 48.83
N LEU A 9 -27.16 -1.92 49.35
CA LEU A 9 -26.07 -1.35 48.54
C LEU A 9 -25.27 -2.42 47.79
N ALA A 10 -24.96 -3.55 48.44
CA ALA A 10 -24.26 -4.66 47.79
C ALA A 10 -25.11 -5.26 46.65
N VAL A 11 -26.43 -5.37 46.84
CA VAL A 11 -27.35 -5.84 45.80
C VAL A 11 -27.50 -4.81 44.69
N THR A 12 -27.57 -3.50 44.96
CA THR A 12 -27.57 -2.49 43.89
C THR A 12 -26.27 -2.46 43.11
N ILE A 13 -25.12 -2.64 43.77
CA ILE A 13 -23.82 -2.73 43.10
C ILE A 13 -23.74 -4.01 42.25
N LEU A 14 -24.18 -5.15 42.78
CA LEU A 14 -24.24 -6.41 42.02
C LEU A 14 -25.19 -6.32 40.82
N VAL A 15 -26.36 -5.69 40.99
CA VAL A 15 -27.32 -5.48 39.90
C VAL A 15 -26.81 -4.46 38.89
N SER A 16 -26.11 -3.40 39.29
CA SER A 16 -25.49 -2.47 38.33
C SER A 16 -24.33 -3.11 37.57
N VAL A 17 -23.55 -3.99 38.20
CA VAL A 17 -22.46 -4.73 37.53
C VAL A 17 -23.03 -5.79 36.59
N PHE A 18 -24.13 -6.47 36.94
CA PHE A 18 -24.81 -7.41 36.04
C PHE A 18 -25.56 -6.71 34.90
N VAL A 19 -26.12 -5.51 35.10
CA VAL A 19 -26.79 -4.76 34.01
C VAL A 19 -25.78 -4.13 33.04
N VAL A 20 -24.57 -3.79 33.51
CA VAL A 20 -23.48 -3.33 32.63
C VAL A 20 -22.84 -4.50 31.88
N ALA A 21 -22.75 -5.70 32.49
CA ALA A 21 -22.19 -6.88 31.83
C ALA A 21 -23.16 -7.60 30.87
N VAL A 22 -24.45 -7.27 30.86
CA VAL A 22 -25.47 -7.89 29.98
C VAL A 22 -25.79 -7.03 28.75
N ASN A 23 -25.25 -5.81 28.66
CA ASN A 23 -25.48 -4.88 27.53
C ASN A 23 -24.21 -4.55 26.73
N ALA A 24 -23.07 -5.21 26.98
CA ALA A 24 -21.78 -4.84 26.38
C ALA A 24 -21.36 -5.74 25.19
N ASP A 25 -22.18 -6.72 24.79
CA ASP A 25 -21.80 -7.74 23.80
C ASP A 25 -22.69 -7.77 22.53
N ASP A 26 -23.76 -6.97 22.42
CA ASP A 26 -24.77 -7.16 21.34
C ASP A 26 -24.47 -6.38 20.02
N ASP A 27 -23.53 -5.42 20.00
CA ASP A 27 -23.28 -4.55 18.83
C ASP A 27 -21.84 -4.64 18.26
N LYS A 28 -21.02 -5.56 18.77
CA LYS A 28 -19.66 -5.78 18.26
C LYS A 28 -19.71 -6.55 16.94
N VAL A 29 -18.96 -6.06 15.94
CA VAL A 29 -18.81 -6.69 14.62
C VAL A 29 -17.34 -6.94 14.35
N THR A 30 -16.99 -8.12 13.87
CA THR A 30 -15.63 -8.55 13.54
C THR A 30 -15.56 -9.06 12.10
N PHE A 31 -14.58 -8.63 11.32
CA PHE A 31 -14.46 -9.05 9.93
C PHE A 31 -13.01 -9.02 9.44
N ALA A 32 -12.78 -9.71 8.32
CA ALA A 32 -11.50 -9.67 7.62
C ALA A 32 -11.60 -8.90 6.30
N VAL A 33 -10.49 -8.27 5.91
CA VAL A 33 -10.29 -7.67 4.58
C VAL A 33 -9.01 -8.27 3.99
N ALA A 34 -9.16 -9.00 2.89
CA ALA A 34 -8.04 -9.54 2.10
C ALA A 34 -8.20 -9.06 0.66
N SER A 35 -7.12 -8.59 0.02
CA SER A 35 -7.16 -8.03 -1.32
C SER A 35 -6.15 -8.70 -2.23
N ASP A 36 -6.33 -8.51 -3.54
CA ASP A 36 -5.34 -8.85 -4.56
C ASP A 36 -4.85 -10.28 -4.35
N LEU A 37 -5.82 -11.20 -4.33
CA LEU A 37 -5.59 -12.62 -4.11
C LEU A 37 -4.70 -13.18 -5.22
N HIS A 38 -4.88 -12.63 -6.45
CA HIS A 38 -4.13 -12.99 -7.64
C HIS A 38 -3.96 -14.50 -7.74
N TYR A 39 -5.07 -15.24 -7.62
CA TYR A 39 -5.04 -16.68 -7.80
C TYR A 39 -4.54 -16.98 -9.21
N ASN A 40 -3.46 -17.74 -9.28
CA ASN A 40 -2.88 -18.20 -10.52
C ASN A 40 -3.01 -19.73 -10.60
N VAL A 41 -3.34 -20.27 -11.77
CA VAL A 41 -3.29 -21.74 -11.97
C VAL A 41 -1.82 -22.19 -11.88
N PRO A 42 -1.44 -23.05 -10.91
CA PRO A 42 -0.04 -23.42 -10.76
C PRO A 42 0.54 -24.07 -12.01
N GLU A 43 1.79 -23.73 -12.33
CA GLU A 43 2.53 -24.34 -13.43
C GLU A 43 2.75 -25.84 -13.19
N GLU A 44 2.87 -26.65 -14.24
CA GLU A 44 3.26 -28.07 -14.08
C GLU A 44 4.71 -28.22 -13.58
N GLU A 45 5.59 -27.29 -13.96
CA GLU A 45 7.01 -27.24 -13.60
C GLU A 45 7.46 -25.78 -13.49
N LEU A 46 8.10 -25.43 -12.37
CA LEU A 46 8.60 -24.08 -12.11
C LEU A 46 9.59 -23.63 -13.19
N THR A 47 9.37 -22.44 -13.74
CA THR A 47 10.25 -21.82 -14.73
C THR A 47 11.23 -20.83 -14.11
N ALA A 48 12.51 -20.93 -14.46
CA ALA A 48 13.50 -19.97 -14.02
C ALA A 48 13.38 -18.62 -14.73
N THR A 49 13.32 -17.56 -13.94
CA THR A 49 13.22 -16.16 -14.37
C THR A 49 14.50 -15.39 -14.10
N ASN A 50 15.28 -15.79 -13.10
CA ASN A 50 16.50 -15.13 -12.64
C ASN A 50 17.54 -16.12 -12.07
N ASP A 51 18.72 -15.63 -11.69
CA ASP A 51 19.86 -16.46 -11.25
C ASP A 51 19.98 -16.60 -9.71
N HIS A 52 18.98 -16.18 -8.91
CA HIS A 52 19.03 -16.27 -7.45
C HIS A 52 19.06 -17.74 -6.98
N PRO A 53 19.94 -18.14 -6.03
CA PRO A 53 20.13 -19.55 -5.68
C PRO A 53 18.86 -20.27 -5.17
N ILE A 54 18.01 -19.56 -4.43
CA ILE A 54 16.77 -20.10 -3.84
C ILE A 54 15.52 -19.57 -4.55
N PHE A 55 15.55 -18.36 -5.11
CA PHE A 55 14.37 -17.63 -5.60
C PHE A 55 14.46 -17.39 -7.11
N TRP A 56 15.09 -18.33 -7.83
CA TRP A 56 15.31 -18.25 -9.28
C TRP A 56 14.02 -18.18 -10.09
N TYR A 57 12.87 -18.56 -9.50
CA TYR A 57 11.55 -18.47 -10.12
C TYR A 57 10.80 -17.18 -9.78
N ALA A 58 11.38 -16.29 -8.96
CA ALA A 58 10.73 -15.04 -8.57
C ALA A 58 10.35 -14.19 -9.78
N ASN A 59 9.07 -13.90 -9.94
CA ASN A 59 8.56 -13.17 -11.09
C ASN A 59 8.71 -11.64 -10.93
N ARG A 60 8.35 -10.90 -11.99
CA ARG A 60 8.47 -9.43 -12.03
C ARG A 60 7.54 -8.72 -11.04
N ARG A 61 6.39 -9.29 -10.69
CA ARG A 61 5.49 -8.71 -9.67
C ARG A 61 5.95 -9.01 -8.26
N ALA A 62 6.83 -9.99 -8.11
CA ALA A 62 7.32 -10.48 -6.85
C ALA A 62 6.21 -11.10 -5.97
N ALA A 63 5.19 -11.67 -6.63
CA ALA A 63 4.08 -12.41 -6.02
C ALA A 63 4.29 -13.92 -6.13
N MET A 64 3.83 -14.68 -5.14
CA MET A 64 3.95 -16.13 -5.06
C MET A 64 2.82 -16.81 -5.84
N ASP A 65 2.87 -16.69 -7.17
CA ASP A 65 1.80 -17.08 -8.09
C ASP A 65 1.40 -18.57 -7.92
N ASN A 66 2.39 -19.49 -7.87
CA ASN A 66 2.14 -20.93 -7.76
C ASN A 66 1.60 -21.34 -6.37
N GLU A 67 1.90 -20.54 -5.36
CA GLU A 67 1.50 -20.75 -3.98
C GLU A 67 0.16 -20.07 -3.65
N SER A 68 -0.32 -19.15 -4.48
CA SER A 68 -1.51 -18.31 -4.27
C SER A 68 -2.74 -19.11 -3.81
N GLY A 69 -3.02 -20.24 -4.45
CA GLY A 69 -4.15 -21.11 -4.09
C GLY A 69 -4.08 -21.68 -2.68
N PHE A 70 -2.87 -22.00 -2.19
CA PHE A 70 -2.64 -22.51 -0.84
C PHE A 70 -2.66 -21.39 0.20
N ILE A 71 -2.18 -20.21 -0.18
CA ILE A 71 -2.27 -19.00 0.64
C ILE A 71 -3.74 -18.61 0.88
N ILE A 72 -4.58 -18.67 -0.16
CA ILE A 72 -6.03 -18.45 -0.03
C ILE A 72 -6.68 -19.50 0.88
N ASP A 73 -6.29 -20.77 0.76
CA ASP A 73 -6.81 -21.84 1.61
C ASP A 73 -6.48 -21.60 3.09
N GLU A 74 -5.25 -21.17 3.39
CA GLU A 74 -4.86 -20.84 4.77
C GLU A 74 -5.57 -19.59 5.28
N PHE A 75 -5.72 -18.55 4.45
CA PHE A 75 -6.50 -17.36 4.82
C PHE A 75 -7.94 -17.74 5.21
N LEU A 76 -8.62 -18.54 4.40
CA LEU A 76 -9.99 -18.99 4.69
C LEU A 76 -10.04 -19.86 5.95
N LYS A 77 -9.04 -20.71 6.19
CA LYS A 77 -8.92 -21.46 7.45
C LYS A 77 -8.77 -20.53 8.66
N GLN A 78 -7.87 -19.55 8.59
CA GLN A 78 -7.70 -18.59 9.69
C GLN A 78 -8.97 -17.75 9.91
N ALA A 79 -9.68 -17.38 8.85
CA ALA A 79 -10.93 -16.65 8.94
C ALA A 79 -12.05 -17.48 9.63
N GLU A 80 -12.12 -18.78 9.36
CA GLU A 80 -13.00 -19.70 10.09
C GLU A 80 -12.62 -19.80 11.57
N GLU A 81 -11.33 -19.96 11.88
CA GLU A 81 -10.83 -20.08 13.26
C GLU A 81 -11.03 -18.80 14.08
N ALA A 82 -10.98 -17.64 13.45
CA ALA A 82 -11.25 -16.35 14.06
C ALA A 82 -12.75 -16.06 14.24
N GLU A 83 -13.63 -16.89 13.65
CA GLU A 83 -15.10 -16.73 13.70
C GLU A 83 -15.57 -15.34 13.24
N TYR A 84 -14.98 -14.81 12.16
CA TYR A 84 -15.39 -13.51 11.60
C TYR A 84 -16.87 -13.49 11.18
N ASP A 85 -17.52 -12.34 11.33
CA ASP A 85 -18.92 -12.14 10.93
C ASP A 85 -19.08 -12.05 9.41
N PHE A 86 -18.04 -11.57 8.69
CA PHE A 86 -17.97 -11.54 7.23
C PHE A 86 -16.54 -11.30 6.73
N ILE A 87 -16.35 -11.42 5.42
CA ILE A 87 -15.08 -11.11 4.73
C ILE A 87 -15.34 -10.12 3.59
N LEU A 88 -14.43 -9.17 3.41
CA LEU A 88 -14.41 -8.21 2.30
C LEU A 88 -13.21 -8.49 1.38
N ILE A 89 -13.45 -8.55 0.07
CA ILE A 89 -12.40 -8.71 -0.96
C ILE A 89 -12.46 -7.56 -1.96
N PRO A 90 -11.59 -6.53 -1.86
CA PRO A 90 -11.56 -5.39 -2.77
C PRO A 90 -10.86 -5.66 -4.12
N GLY A 91 -11.17 -6.79 -4.76
CA GLY A 91 -10.75 -7.07 -6.14
C GLY A 91 -9.50 -7.90 -6.33
N ASP A 92 -9.22 -8.17 -7.61
CA ASP A 92 -8.13 -9.00 -8.12
C ASP A 92 -8.16 -10.40 -7.49
N MET A 93 -9.31 -11.06 -7.65
CA MET A 93 -9.48 -12.45 -7.22
C MET A 93 -8.59 -13.38 -8.03
N ALA A 94 -8.50 -13.15 -9.34
CA ALA A 94 -7.69 -13.94 -10.27
C ALA A 94 -6.58 -13.10 -10.90
N ASP A 95 -5.51 -13.78 -11.28
CA ASP A 95 -4.27 -13.17 -11.71
C ASP A 95 -4.27 -12.81 -13.21
N ASP A 96 -4.66 -13.77 -14.03
CA ASP A 96 -4.92 -13.63 -15.47
C ASP A 96 -6.42 -13.76 -15.75
N GLY A 97 -7.27 -13.41 -14.77
CA GLY A 97 -8.73 -13.56 -14.79
C GLY A 97 -9.42 -12.90 -15.99
N ARG A 98 -8.79 -11.90 -16.63
CA ARG A 98 -9.27 -11.35 -17.90
C ARG A 98 -9.33 -12.40 -19.00
N ILE A 99 -8.51 -13.44 -18.98
CA ILE A 99 -8.39 -14.41 -20.08
C ILE A 99 -8.62 -15.83 -19.57
N GLU A 100 -8.05 -16.17 -18.41
CA GLU A 100 -8.06 -17.50 -17.82
C GLU A 100 -9.27 -17.66 -16.88
N LYS A 101 -10.32 -18.31 -17.39
CA LYS A 101 -11.61 -18.47 -16.68
C LYS A 101 -11.50 -19.41 -15.49
N GLU A 102 -10.64 -20.40 -15.63
CA GLU A 102 -10.38 -21.45 -14.67
C GLU A 102 -9.91 -20.87 -13.32
N GLU A 103 -9.26 -19.71 -13.32
CA GLU A 103 -8.86 -19.00 -12.10
C GLU A 103 -10.06 -18.50 -11.31
N HIS A 104 -11.02 -17.86 -11.97
CA HIS A 104 -12.27 -17.45 -11.32
C HIS A 104 -13.09 -18.64 -10.84
N GLU A 105 -13.14 -19.72 -11.62
CA GLU A 105 -13.82 -20.95 -11.21
C GLU A 105 -13.20 -21.56 -9.96
N ALA A 106 -11.87 -21.55 -9.84
CA ALA A 106 -11.16 -22.04 -8.67
C ALA A 106 -11.44 -21.19 -7.42
N VAL A 107 -11.32 -19.87 -7.52
CA VAL A 107 -11.55 -18.96 -6.38
C VAL A 107 -13.02 -18.99 -5.93
N SER A 108 -13.97 -18.88 -6.87
CA SER A 108 -15.39 -18.96 -6.55
C SER A 108 -15.78 -20.30 -5.93
N ALA A 109 -15.17 -21.41 -6.35
CA ALA A 109 -15.39 -22.72 -5.72
C ALA A 109 -14.86 -22.78 -4.27
N LYS A 110 -13.69 -22.18 -3.99
CA LYS A 110 -13.15 -22.06 -2.63
C LYS A 110 -14.06 -21.22 -1.73
N PHE A 111 -14.48 -20.04 -2.21
CA PHE A 111 -15.40 -19.16 -1.48
C PHE A 111 -16.73 -19.84 -1.18
N LYS A 112 -17.34 -20.48 -2.18
CA LYS A 112 -18.59 -21.21 -2.00
C LYS A 112 -18.47 -22.35 -0.98
N ALA A 113 -17.39 -23.13 -1.06
CA ALA A 113 -17.14 -24.21 -0.11
C ALA A 113 -16.96 -23.67 1.32
N PHE A 114 -16.31 -22.51 1.45
CA PHE A 114 -16.17 -21.81 2.73
C PHE A 114 -17.53 -21.35 3.27
N GLU A 115 -18.32 -20.57 2.51
CA GLU A 115 -19.64 -20.09 2.97
C GLU A 115 -20.60 -21.26 3.29
N GLU A 116 -20.62 -22.32 2.49
CA GLU A 116 -21.44 -23.51 2.75
C GLU A 116 -21.03 -24.24 4.05
N LYS A 117 -19.74 -24.18 4.41
CA LYS A 117 -19.18 -24.82 5.61
C LYS A 117 -19.40 -23.97 6.86
N THR A 118 -19.10 -22.67 6.79
CA THR A 118 -19.00 -21.78 7.96
C THR A 118 -20.23 -20.92 8.15
N GLY A 119 -20.94 -20.59 7.06
CA GLY A 119 -22.01 -19.58 7.05
C GLY A 119 -21.50 -18.14 7.12
N ILE A 120 -20.18 -17.91 7.04
CA ILE A 120 -19.56 -16.58 7.05
C ILE A 120 -19.62 -16.02 5.62
N PRO A 121 -20.38 -14.93 5.37
CA PRO A 121 -20.52 -14.37 4.03
C PRO A 121 -19.25 -13.65 3.55
N ILE A 122 -19.01 -13.74 2.25
CA ILE A 122 -17.94 -13.06 1.53
C ILE A 122 -18.57 -12.00 0.62
N TYR A 123 -18.05 -10.78 0.66
CA TYR A 123 -18.45 -9.68 -0.22
C TYR A 123 -17.29 -9.28 -1.11
N VAL A 124 -17.52 -9.26 -2.43
CA VAL A 124 -16.46 -8.93 -3.39
C VAL A 124 -16.84 -7.77 -4.30
N VAL A 125 -15.83 -7.08 -4.82
CA VAL A 125 -15.89 -6.27 -6.05
C VAL A 125 -14.78 -6.74 -6.97
N PRO A 126 -14.90 -6.60 -8.30
CA PRO A 126 -13.80 -6.90 -9.20
C PRO A 126 -12.67 -5.88 -9.09
N GLY A 127 -11.45 -6.33 -9.37
CA GLY A 127 -10.28 -5.52 -9.65
C GLY A 127 -9.93 -5.49 -11.13
N ASN A 128 -8.77 -4.93 -11.45
CA ASN A 128 -8.40 -4.69 -12.82
C ASN A 128 -7.93 -5.98 -13.52
N HIS A 129 -7.54 -7.04 -12.81
CA HIS A 129 -7.16 -8.33 -13.38
C HIS A 129 -8.36 -9.25 -13.66
N ASP A 130 -9.55 -8.94 -13.14
CA ASP A 130 -10.67 -9.87 -13.22
C ASP A 130 -11.44 -9.81 -14.55
N TYR A 131 -11.63 -8.62 -15.15
CA TYR A 131 -12.41 -8.51 -16.39
C TYR A 131 -12.02 -7.34 -17.30
N GLY A 132 -12.48 -7.37 -18.56
CA GLY A 132 -12.22 -6.30 -19.53
C GLY A 132 -13.09 -6.33 -20.79
N ARG A 133 -12.88 -5.36 -21.69
CA ARG A 133 -13.62 -5.23 -22.97
C ARG A 133 -12.79 -5.57 -24.21
N GLY A 134 -11.56 -6.09 -24.05
CA GLY A 134 -10.78 -6.65 -25.15
C GLY A 134 -11.51 -7.80 -25.85
N GLU A 135 -11.12 -8.16 -27.07
CA GLU A 135 -11.86 -9.16 -27.87
C GLU A 135 -11.91 -10.53 -27.19
N ASN A 136 -10.83 -10.91 -26.51
CA ASN A 136 -10.70 -12.20 -25.82
C ASN A 136 -10.98 -12.12 -24.31
N ASP A 137 -11.28 -10.93 -23.79
CA ASP A 137 -11.43 -10.76 -22.35
C ASP A 137 -12.72 -11.43 -21.84
N ASN A 138 -12.68 -11.96 -20.62
CA ASN A 138 -13.85 -12.16 -19.78
C ASN A 138 -14.56 -10.83 -19.59
N LYS A 139 -15.88 -10.85 -19.75
CA LYS A 139 -16.71 -9.67 -19.70
C LYS A 139 -17.25 -9.48 -18.29
N ILE A 140 -17.74 -8.27 -18.02
CA ILE A 140 -18.44 -7.99 -16.77
C ILE A 140 -19.63 -8.93 -16.55
N GLU A 141 -20.25 -9.42 -17.62
CA GLU A 141 -21.33 -10.41 -17.55
C GLU A 141 -20.88 -11.75 -16.92
N ASP A 142 -19.63 -12.15 -17.16
CA ASP A 142 -19.07 -13.39 -16.60
C ASP A 142 -18.82 -13.24 -15.09
N MET A 143 -18.49 -12.03 -14.61
CA MET A 143 -18.32 -11.76 -13.18
C MET A 143 -19.60 -12.04 -12.38
N PHE A 144 -20.79 -11.76 -12.94
CA PHE A 144 -22.06 -12.10 -12.29
C PHE A 144 -22.28 -13.61 -12.16
N ALA A 145 -21.72 -14.40 -13.08
CA ALA A 145 -21.79 -15.86 -13.01
C ALA A 145 -20.82 -16.42 -11.96
N TYR A 146 -19.60 -15.89 -11.89
CA TYR A 146 -18.58 -16.37 -10.95
C TYR A 146 -18.80 -15.89 -9.52
N TYR A 147 -19.15 -14.61 -9.36
CA TYR A 147 -19.15 -13.95 -8.05
C TYR A 147 -20.47 -13.30 -7.65
N GLY A 148 -21.53 -13.48 -8.44
CA GLY A 148 -22.83 -12.91 -8.13
C GLY A 148 -23.34 -13.30 -6.74
N ASP A 149 -23.05 -14.51 -6.28
CA ASP A 149 -23.50 -15.02 -4.99
C ASP A 149 -22.74 -14.41 -3.80
N PHE A 150 -21.60 -13.75 -4.01
CA PHE A 150 -20.79 -13.12 -2.95
C PHE A 150 -21.16 -11.62 -2.81
N GLY A 151 -22.40 -11.38 -2.41
CA GLY A 151 -22.96 -10.05 -2.13
C GLY A 151 -23.87 -9.47 -3.22
N TYR A 152 -23.47 -9.51 -4.49
CA TYR A 152 -24.20 -8.80 -5.56
C TYR A 152 -25.65 -9.28 -5.72
N ASN A 153 -25.92 -10.58 -5.66
CA ASN A 153 -27.25 -11.17 -5.85
C ASN A 153 -28.20 -10.80 -4.71
N GLU A 154 -27.68 -10.70 -3.49
CA GLU A 154 -28.40 -10.40 -2.24
C GLU A 154 -28.67 -8.91 -2.04
N ALA A 155 -27.89 -8.07 -2.71
CA ALA A 155 -27.96 -6.61 -2.60
C ALA A 155 -29.35 -6.05 -2.95
N PHE A 156 -29.80 -5.08 -2.14
CA PHE A 156 -31.09 -4.41 -2.34
C PHE A 156 -31.01 -3.24 -3.34
N GLU A 157 -29.81 -2.74 -3.63
CA GLU A 157 -29.54 -1.74 -4.66
C GLU A 157 -28.35 -2.19 -5.49
N LYS A 158 -28.47 -2.09 -6.83
CA LYS A 158 -27.44 -2.48 -7.79
C LYS A 158 -27.33 -1.39 -8.83
N ARG A 159 -26.11 -1.10 -9.27
CA ARG A 159 -25.89 -0.13 -10.35
C ARG A 159 -26.03 -0.85 -11.69
N GLU A 160 -26.72 -0.22 -12.64
CA GLU A 160 -26.85 -0.82 -13.98
C GLU A 160 -25.51 -0.76 -14.73
N ASN A 161 -25.15 -1.88 -15.37
CA ASN A 161 -24.01 -2.02 -16.29
C ASN A 161 -22.60 -2.00 -15.65
N ASP A 162 -22.48 -2.21 -14.33
CA ASP A 162 -21.24 -2.65 -13.68
C ASP A 162 -21.51 -3.49 -12.42
N PHE A 163 -20.47 -3.94 -11.74
CA PHE A 163 -20.60 -4.82 -10.56
C PHE A 163 -20.78 -4.06 -9.24
N SER A 164 -21.31 -2.83 -9.26
CA SER A 164 -21.51 -2.05 -8.01
C SER A 164 -22.85 -2.37 -7.34
N TYR A 165 -22.85 -2.53 -6.02
CA TYR A 165 -24.04 -2.88 -5.25
C TYR A 165 -24.01 -2.35 -3.81
N VAL A 166 -25.14 -2.44 -3.12
CA VAL A 166 -25.31 -2.04 -1.72
C VAL A 166 -26.03 -3.14 -0.96
N THR A 167 -25.47 -3.53 0.18
CA THR A 167 -26.05 -4.49 1.10
C THR A 167 -25.85 -4.07 2.55
N ASP A 168 -26.73 -4.52 3.43
CA ASP A 168 -26.56 -4.34 4.86
C ASP A 168 -25.58 -5.40 5.38
N LEU A 169 -24.74 -5.02 6.33
CA LEU A 169 -23.82 -5.89 7.05
C LEU A 169 -24.37 -6.16 8.47
N PRO A 170 -23.82 -7.14 9.21
CA PRO A 170 -24.10 -7.28 10.63
C PRO A 170 -23.97 -5.96 11.40
N GLY A 171 -24.79 -5.77 12.43
CA GLY A 171 -24.90 -4.52 13.18
C GLY A 171 -25.58 -3.39 12.40
N ASP A 172 -25.16 -2.15 12.67
CA ASP A 172 -25.66 -0.95 12.01
C ASP A 172 -24.78 -0.49 10.85
N TYR A 173 -24.06 -1.40 10.20
CA TYR A 173 -23.20 -1.09 9.05
C TYR A 173 -23.86 -1.38 7.71
N ARG A 174 -23.49 -0.61 6.68
CA ARG A 174 -23.93 -0.80 5.29
C ARG A 174 -22.74 -0.75 4.34
N LEU A 175 -22.57 -1.81 3.57
CA LEU A 175 -21.53 -1.89 2.53
C LEU A 175 -22.01 -1.22 1.26
N ILE A 176 -21.20 -0.30 0.75
CA ILE A 176 -21.26 0.21 -0.62
C ILE A 176 -20.08 -0.44 -1.37
N ALA A 177 -20.37 -1.49 -2.12
CA ALA A 177 -19.40 -2.19 -2.94
C ALA A 177 -19.36 -1.52 -4.33
N CYS A 178 -18.25 -0.86 -4.65
CA CYS A 178 -18.10 -0.06 -5.86
C CYS A 178 -17.06 -0.68 -6.79
N ASP A 179 -17.51 -1.16 -7.96
CA ASP A 179 -16.62 -1.53 -9.04
C ASP A 179 -15.91 -0.25 -9.55
N SER A 180 -14.61 -0.15 -9.30
CA SER A 180 -13.82 1.05 -9.63
C SER A 180 -13.11 0.95 -10.97
N ASN A 181 -13.26 -0.15 -11.72
CA ASN A 181 -12.48 -0.40 -12.93
C ASN A 181 -12.95 0.41 -14.14
N ASP A 182 -11.99 0.85 -14.98
CA ASP A 182 -12.30 1.20 -16.36
C ASP A 182 -12.44 -0.09 -17.17
N PRO A 183 -13.63 -0.39 -17.72
CA PRO A 183 -13.87 -1.67 -18.38
C PRO A 183 -13.08 -1.81 -19.70
N SER A 184 -12.48 -0.73 -20.22
CA SER A 184 -11.75 -0.70 -21.49
C SER A 184 -10.24 -0.55 -21.32
N LYS A 185 -9.74 -0.30 -20.12
CA LYS A 185 -8.33 -0.02 -19.87
C LYS A 185 -7.81 -0.84 -18.71
N SER A 186 -6.61 -1.39 -18.86
CA SER A 186 -6.18 -2.50 -18.00
C SER A 186 -5.89 -2.14 -16.54
N THR A 187 -5.69 -0.87 -16.24
CA THR A 187 -5.14 -0.41 -14.96
C THR A 187 -5.75 0.92 -14.53
N GLU A 188 -6.63 1.53 -15.34
CA GLU A 188 -7.17 2.85 -15.03
C GLU A 188 -8.48 2.73 -14.25
N ASP A 189 -8.72 3.72 -13.37
CA ASP A 189 -10.01 3.89 -12.72
C ASP A 189 -11.14 4.23 -13.71
N GLY A 190 -12.32 3.71 -13.42
CA GLY A 190 -13.60 4.00 -14.04
C GLY A 190 -14.53 4.83 -13.14
N MET A 191 -13.98 5.65 -12.25
CA MET A 191 -14.73 6.49 -11.29
C MET A 191 -15.28 7.75 -11.95
N THR A 192 -16.25 7.55 -12.83
CA THR A 192 -16.99 8.66 -13.46
C THR A 192 -17.74 9.51 -12.44
N SER A 193 -18.06 10.76 -12.79
CA SER A 193 -18.89 11.64 -11.95
C SER A 193 -20.24 11.03 -11.57
N ASP A 194 -20.84 10.22 -12.45
CA ASP A 194 -22.08 9.49 -12.18
C ASP A 194 -21.88 8.46 -11.07
N LYS A 195 -20.83 7.63 -11.17
CA LYS A 195 -20.47 6.63 -10.17
C LYS A 195 -20.14 7.26 -8.80
N VAL A 196 -19.35 8.34 -8.78
CA VAL A 196 -19.07 9.11 -7.55
C VAL A 196 -20.35 9.65 -6.92
N ASN A 197 -21.26 10.22 -7.71
CA ASN A 197 -22.52 10.73 -7.18
C ASN A 197 -23.47 9.60 -6.71
N TRP A 198 -23.39 8.43 -7.34
CA TRP A 198 -24.13 7.25 -6.89
C TRP A 198 -23.62 6.80 -5.52
N VAL A 199 -22.31 6.66 -5.30
CA VAL A 199 -21.74 6.32 -3.98
C VAL A 199 -22.18 7.32 -2.91
N VAL A 200 -22.09 8.63 -3.19
CA VAL A 200 -22.57 9.69 -2.28
C VAL A 200 -24.04 9.49 -1.91
N LYS A 201 -24.90 9.25 -2.91
CA LYS A 201 -26.34 9.05 -2.69
C LYS A 201 -26.62 7.82 -1.83
N GLN A 202 -25.88 6.72 -2.01
CA GLN A 202 -26.10 5.52 -1.20
C GLN A 202 -25.57 5.70 0.23
N ALA A 203 -24.47 6.43 0.41
CA ALA A 203 -23.97 6.80 1.74
C ALA A 203 -24.96 7.72 2.49
N GLU A 204 -25.49 8.75 1.83
CA GLU A 204 -26.52 9.62 2.42
C GLU A 204 -27.77 8.83 2.83
N LYS A 205 -28.23 7.89 2.00
CA LYS A 205 -29.34 6.99 2.37
C LYS A 205 -29.00 6.06 3.54
N ALA A 206 -27.78 5.54 3.61
CA ALA A 206 -27.33 4.73 4.74
C ALA A 206 -27.51 5.52 6.05
N VAL A 207 -27.01 6.75 6.06
CA VAL A 207 -27.13 7.65 7.21
C VAL A 207 -28.59 7.99 7.52
N GLU A 208 -29.42 8.25 6.51
CA GLU A 208 -30.87 8.48 6.68
C GLU A 208 -31.59 7.27 7.28
N ASP A 209 -31.15 6.06 6.94
CA ASP A 209 -31.68 4.79 7.46
C ASP A 209 -31.10 4.43 8.85
N GLY A 210 -30.23 5.26 9.42
CA GLY A 210 -29.57 5.01 10.70
C GLY A 210 -28.42 3.99 10.62
N LYS A 211 -27.85 3.78 9.43
CA LYS A 211 -26.73 2.88 9.16
C LYS A 211 -25.43 3.65 8.90
N TYR A 212 -24.31 3.01 9.19
CA TYR A 212 -22.96 3.49 8.99
C TYR A 212 -22.40 3.00 7.66
N PRO A 213 -22.18 3.89 6.68
CA PRO A 213 -21.68 3.48 5.36
C PRO A 213 -20.18 3.16 5.40
N ILE A 214 -19.83 2.01 4.83
CA ILE A 214 -18.48 1.54 4.54
C ILE A 214 -18.34 1.42 3.02
N LEU A 215 -17.23 1.89 2.46
CA LEU A 215 -16.96 1.77 1.02
C LEU A 215 -15.90 0.69 0.78
N MET A 216 -16.13 -0.16 -0.22
CA MET A 216 -15.15 -1.10 -0.73
C MET A 216 -14.98 -0.86 -2.23
N MET A 217 -13.75 -0.70 -2.70
CA MET A 217 -13.42 -0.52 -4.11
C MET A 217 -11.97 -0.90 -4.38
N HIS A 218 -11.64 -1.36 -5.58
CA HIS A 218 -10.26 -1.82 -5.86
C HIS A 218 -9.18 -0.71 -5.89
N HIS A 219 -9.36 0.36 -6.68
CA HIS A 219 -8.38 1.45 -6.81
C HIS A 219 -8.34 2.32 -5.55
N ASN A 220 -7.19 2.91 -5.22
CA ASN A 220 -7.06 3.73 -4.01
C ASN A 220 -7.83 5.06 -4.09
N LEU A 221 -8.40 5.48 -2.95
CA LEU A 221 -9.01 6.79 -2.74
C LEU A 221 -7.97 7.84 -2.32
N LEU A 222 -6.94 7.49 -1.57
CA LEU A 222 -5.90 8.40 -1.10
C LEU A 222 -4.54 7.97 -1.66
N ASP A 223 -3.53 8.82 -1.49
CA ASP A 223 -2.17 8.45 -1.86
C ASP A 223 -1.60 7.54 -0.76
N HIS A 224 -1.10 6.37 -1.12
CA HIS A 224 -0.46 5.39 -0.23
C HIS A 224 1.03 5.20 -0.55
N LEU A 225 1.53 6.06 -1.44
CA LEU A 225 2.90 6.05 -1.91
C LEU A 225 3.36 7.47 -2.25
N PRO A 226 4.64 7.78 -1.97
CA PRO A 226 5.25 9.02 -2.43
C PRO A 226 5.15 9.14 -3.94
N MET A 227 4.70 10.32 -4.39
CA MET A 227 4.53 10.56 -5.82
C MET A 227 3.71 9.47 -6.54
N GLN A 228 2.79 8.76 -5.87
CA GLN A 228 1.94 7.73 -6.50
C GLN A 228 1.26 8.29 -7.75
N ARG A 229 0.86 9.56 -7.72
CA ARG A 229 0.26 10.30 -8.86
C ARG A 229 1.14 10.42 -10.10
N ILE A 230 2.44 10.16 -9.99
CA ILE A 230 3.43 10.20 -11.06
C ILE A 230 3.92 8.78 -11.39
N LEU A 231 4.25 7.99 -10.36
CA LEU A 231 4.84 6.65 -10.51
C LEU A 231 3.79 5.57 -10.80
N SER A 232 2.65 5.64 -10.12
CA SER A 232 1.52 4.70 -10.19
C SER A 232 0.21 5.45 -10.48
N ARG A 233 0.24 6.43 -11.41
CA ARG A 233 -0.88 7.37 -11.62
C ARG A 233 -2.25 6.72 -11.82
N ASN A 234 -2.27 5.53 -12.41
CA ASN A 234 -3.50 4.84 -12.73
C ASN A 234 -4.07 4.04 -11.55
N PHE A 235 -3.30 3.88 -10.47
CA PHE A 235 -3.65 3.03 -9.33
C PHE A 235 -4.56 3.77 -8.33
N ILE A 236 -4.48 5.10 -8.35
CA ILE A 236 -5.30 6.02 -7.57
C ILE A 236 -6.40 6.63 -8.44
N ILE A 237 -7.60 6.83 -7.87
CA ILE A 237 -8.71 7.40 -8.61
C ILE A 237 -8.46 8.86 -9.02
N ARG A 238 -9.02 9.27 -10.16
CA ARG A 238 -8.95 10.68 -10.58
C ARG A 238 -9.68 11.62 -9.64
N ASN A 239 -9.10 12.81 -9.45
CA ASN A 239 -9.63 13.87 -8.57
C ASN A 239 -9.86 13.40 -7.13
N HIS A 240 -9.03 12.46 -6.68
CA HIS A 240 -9.13 11.76 -5.40
C HIS A 240 -9.49 12.68 -4.22
N THR A 241 -8.81 13.80 -4.03
CA THR A 241 -9.06 14.72 -2.89
C THR A 241 -10.46 15.31 -2.93
N ALA A 242 -10.96 15.64 -4.13
CA ALA A 242 -12.32 16.15 -4.29
C ALA A 242 -13.36 15.05 -4.07
N VAL A 243 -13.04 13.81 -4.42
CA VAL A 243 -13.89 12.64 -4.19
C VAL A 243 -13.91 12.26 -2.70
N ALA A 244 -12.75 12.16 -2.05
CA ALA A 244 -12.61 11.94 -0.60
C ALA A 244 -13.39 12.97 0.20
N ASN A 245 -13.33 14.26 -0.19
CA ASN A 245 -14.16 15.31 0.41
C ASN A 245 -15.66 15.03 0.29
N LYS A 246 -16.13 14.53 -0.86
CA LYS A 246 -17.55 14.19 -1.05
C LYS A 246 -17.95 12.98 -0.21
N PHE A 247 -17.13 11.93 -0.21
CA PHE A 247 -17.39 10.69 0.53
C PHE A 247 -17.39 10.91 2.04
N ALA A 248 -16.36 11.59 2.57
CA ALA A 248 -16.30 11.98 3.99
C ALA A 248 -17.52 12.81 4.41
N ASN A 249 -17.97 13.72 3.55
CA ASN A 249 -19.14 14.56 3.83
C ASN A 249 -20.48 13.83 3.70
N ALA A 250 -20.51 12.69 3.01
CA ALA A 250 -21.69 11.82 2.89
C ALA A 250 -21.78 10.81 4.05
N GLY A 251 -20.80 10.79 4.96
CA GLY A 251 -20.77 9.93 6.15
C GLY A 251 -19.87 8.70 6.01
N ILE A 252 -19.16 8.52 4.89
CA ILE A 252 -18.20 7.42 4.74
C ILE A 252 -16.97 7.74 5.59
N LYS A 253 -16.63 6.85 6.53
CA LYS A 253 -15.42 6.93 7.36
C LYS A 253 -14.36 5.92 6.92
N LEU A 254 -14.76 4.68 6.63
CA LEU A 254 -13.85 3.61 6.21
C LEU A 254 -13.98 3.32 4.72
N VAL A 255 -12.83 3.22 4.05
CA VAL A 255 -12.69 2.77 2.66
C VAL A 255 -11.67 1.64 2.63
N PHE A 256 -12.03 0.52 2.01
CA PHE A 256 -11.14 -0.62 1.82
C PHE A 256 -10.75 -0.72 0.35
N THR A 257 -9.45 -0.58 0.08
CA THR A 257 -8.86 -0.60 -1.26
C THR A 257 -7.73 -1.63 -1.38
N GLY A 258 -7.26 -1.86 -2.60
CA GLY A 258 -6.20 -2.81 -2.94
C GLY A 258 -5.24 -2.21 -3.96
N HIS A 259 -4.89 -2.99 -4.97
CA HIS A 259 -4.23 -2.60 -6.23
C HIS A 259 -2.77 -2.11 -6.12
N GLU A 260 -2.43 -1.31 -5.12
CA GLU A 260 -1.04 -0.89 -4.85
C GLU A 260 -0.23 -1.99 -4.15
N HIS A 261 -0.93 -2.98 -3.58
CA HIS A 261 -0.37 -4.13 -2.87
C HIS A 261 0.43 -3.78 -1.60
N CYS A 262 0.39 -2.54 -1.10
CA CYS A 262 1.02 -2.15 0.15
C CYS A 262 0.05 -2.27 1.33
N SER A 263 0.58 -2.53 2.53
CA SER A 263 -0.18 -2.36 3.77
C SER A 263 -0.01 -0.92 4.24
N ASP A 264 -0.95 -0.05 3.91
CA ASP A 264 -0.92 1.37 4.30
C ASP A 264 -2.30 1.89 4.73
N VAL A 265 -2.33 2.86 5.66
CA VAL A 265 -3.55 3.54 6.09
C VAL A 265 -3.42 5.07 5.99
N ALA A 266 -3.98 5.62 4.93
CA ALA A 266 -4.01 7.06 4.70
C ALA A 266 -5.27 7.71 5.30
N VAL A 267 -5.13 8.92 5.86
CA VAL A 267 -6.24 9.70 6.44
C VAL A 267 -6.41 11.05 5.75
N HIS A 268 -7.66 11.41 5.49
CA HIS A 268 -8.01 12.74 4.98
C HIS A 268 -9.11 13.41 5.81
N THR A 269 -8.89 14.67 6.17
CA THR A 269 -9.90 15.50 6.83
C THR A 269 -10.51 16.49 5.83
N SER A 270 -11.81 16.38 5.60
CA SER A 270 -12.51 17.29 4.70
C SER A 270 -12.51 18.72 5.26
N PRO A 271 -12.73 19.76 4.41
CA PRO A 271 -12.91 21.13 4.90
C PRO A 271 -14.07 21.31 5.89
N LYS A 272 -14.99 20.34 5.99
CA LYS A 272 -16.07 20.34 6.99
C LYS A 272 -15.66 19.67 8.31
N GLY A 273 -14.45 19.12 8.40
CA GLY A 273 -13.92 18.43 9.58
C GLY A 273 -14.24 16.95 9.64
N ASN A 274 -14.80 16.36 8.58
CA ASN A 274 -15.11 14.93 8.53
C ASN A 274 -13.86 14.15 8.12
N LYS A 275 -13.50 13.14 8.91
CA LYS A 275 -12.38 12.23 8.60
C LYS A 275 -12.83 11.04 7.76
N ILE A 276 -11.99 10.65 6.79
CA ILE A 276 -12.10 9.41 6.02
C ILE A 276 -10.73 8.74 6.01
N TYR A 277 -10.73 7.42 6.17
CA TYR A 277 -9.55 6.57 6.21
C TYR A 277 -9.64 5.62 5.03
N ASP A 278 -8.58 5.60 4.22
CA ASP A 278 -8.40 4.62 3.16
C ASP A 278 -7.41 3.56 3.64
N PHE A 279 -7.83 2.31 3.59
CA PHE A 279 -7.01 1.17 3.95
C PHE A 279 -6.61 0.47 2.65
N ALA A 280 -5.42 0.79 2.12
CA ALA A 280 -4.82 0.03 1.05
C ALA A 280 -4.30 -1.28 1.62
N ASN A 281 -4.87 -2.40 1.15
CA ASN A 281 -4.53 -3.72 1.65
C ASN A 281 -3.43 -4.32 0.78
N THR A 282 -2.53 -5.07 1.42
CA THR A 282 -1.50 -5.79 0.69
C THR A 282 -2.10 -6.90 -0.19
N ALA A 283 -1.36 -7.29 -1.22
CA ALA A 283 -1.72 -8.48 -1.98
C ALA A 283 -1.47 -9.72 -1.14
N LEU A 284 -2.51 -10.54 -0.98
CA LEU A 284 -2.44 -11.72 -0.14
C LEU A 284 -1.33 -12.69 -0.61
N SER A 285 -1.05 -12.72 -1.91
CA SER A 285 -0.02 -13.56 -2.54
C SER A 285 1.39 -12.93 -2.57
N MET A 286 1.58 -11.73 -2.03
CA MET A 286 2.87 -11.02 -2.00
C MET A 286 3.27 -10.73 -0.56
N TYR A 287 4.58 -10.69 -0.25
CA TYR A 287 5.03 -10.31 1.09
C TYR A 287 4.39 -8.98 1.53
N PRO A 288 3.81 -8.89 2.75
CA PRO A 288 3.97 -9.80 3.88
C PRO A 288 2.94 -10.94 4.00
N LEU A 289 2.26 -11.33 2.91
CA LEU A 289 1.22 -12.36 2.91
C LEU A 289 0.17 -12.10 3.99
N ALA A 290 -0.41 -10.89 3.99
CA ALA A 290 -1.26 -10.45 5.09
C ALA A 290 -2.67 -10.06 4.65
N TYR A 291 -3.58 -10.13 5.61
CA TYR A 291 -4.91 -9.55 5.55
C TYR A 291 -5.14 -8.73 6.82
N ARG A 292 -6.16 -7.87 6.82
CA ARG A 292 -6.51 -7.07 8.00
C ARG A 292 -7.74 -7.61 8.70
N SER A 293 -7.64 -7.72 10.02
CA SER A 293 -8.73 -8.02 10.94
C SER A 293 -9.28 -6.73 11.51
N PHE A 294 -10.61 -6.62 11.62
CA PHE A 294 -11.29 -5.48 12.23
C PHE A 294 -12.20 -5.95 13.35
N THR A 295 -12.26 -5.17 14.42
CA THR A 295 -13.27 -5.24 15.47
C THR A 295 -13.89 -3.86 15.62
N MET A 296 -15.18 -3.75 15.39
CA MET A 296 -15.93 -2.50 15.39
C MET A 296 -17.03 -2.51 16.45
N THR A 297 -17.18 -1.37 17.11
CA THR A 297 -18.30 -0.99 17.97
C THR A 297 -18.75 0.42 17.58
N GLU A 298 -19.77 0.97 18.26
CA GLU A 298 -20.12 2.38 18.09
C GLU A 298 -18.99 3.32 18.56
N GLU A 299 -18.23 2.93 19.59
CA GLU A 299 -17.20 3.76 20.20
C GLU A 299 -15.82 3.62 19.56
N GLU A 300 -15.45 2.43 19.09
CA GLU A 300 -14.10 2.13 18.62
C GLU A 300 -14.06 1.23 17.39
N ILE A 301 -13.03 1.42 16.58
CA ILE A 301 -12.64 0.57 15.46
C ILE A 301 -11.20 0.14 15.72
N ILE A 302 -11.00 -1.12 16.04
CA ILE A 302 -9.68 -1.73 16.21
C ILE A 302 -9.36 -2.49 14.94
N TYR A 303 -8.16 -2.33 14.42
CA TYR A 303 -7.68 -3.08 13.27
C TYR A 303 -6.30 -3.66 13.54
N GLU A 304 -6.05 -4.84 12.99
CA GLU A 304 -4.81 -5.60 13.18
C GLU A 304 -4.45 -6.35 11.90
N SER A 305 -3.20 -6.23 11.46
CA SER A 305 -2.65 -7.04 10.38
C SER A 305 -2.43 -8.48 10.87
N LYS A 306 -2.81 -9.45 10.03
CA LYS A 306 -2.68 -10.89 10.28
C LYS A 306 -1.92 -11.50 9.10
N THR A 307 -0.89 -12.28 9.40
CA THR A 307 -0.02 -12.90 8.40
C THR A 307 -0.39 -14.36 8.15
N ILE A 308 -0.19 -14.79 6.90
CA ILE A 308 -0.23 -16.20 6.52
C ILE A 308 1.16 -16.78 6.80
N ASP A 309 1.25 -17.57 7.88
CA ASP A 309 2.53 -18.06 8.40
C ASP A 309 2.86 -19.49 7.91
N GLU A 310 1.89 -20.22 7.37
CA GLU A 310 2.04 -21.59 6.90
C GLU A 310 1.17 -21.88 5.66
N ILE A 311 1.58 -22.84 4.84
CA ILE A 311 0.79 -23.42 3.74
C ILE A 311 1.06 -24.93 3.67
N ASP A 312 0.21 -25.69 2.97
CA ASP A 312 0.44 -27.11 2.70
C ASP A 312 1.53 -27.32 1.63
N THR A 313 2.79 -27.14 2.03
CA THR A 313 3.97 -27.31 1.18
C THR A 313 4.11 -28.73 0.62
N ALA A 314 3.60 -29.74 1.33
CA ALA A 314 3.62 -31.12 0.88
C ALA A 314 2.71 -31.33 -0.33
N THR A 315 1.50 -30.77 -0.30
CA THR A 315 0.57 -30.81 -1.43
C THR A 315 1.08 -29.92 -2.57
N LEU A 316 1.56 -28.70 -2.29
CA LEU A 316 2.18 -27.81 -3.28
C LEU A 316 3.26 -28.54 -4.09
N ARG A 317 4.23 -29.15 -3.40
CA ARG A 317 5.33 -29.91 -4.03
C ARG A 317 4.85 -31.10 -4.86
N SER A 318 3.70 -31.68 -4.52
CA SER A 318 3.13 -32.81 -5.27
C SER A 318 2.44 -32.38 -6.56
N GLN A 319 2.03 -31.10 -6.65
CA GLN A 319 1.30 -30.54 -7.79
C GLN A 319 2.21 -29.80 -8.77
N VAL A 320 3.27 -29.16 -8.26
CA VAL A 320 4.20 -28.35 -9.06
C VAL A 320 5.60 -28.97 -8.98
N ASN A 321 6.14 -29.36 -10.14
CA ASN A 321 7.52 -29.85 -10.22
C ASN A 321 8.52 -28.69 -10.09
N GLY A 322 9.70 -28.93 -9.52
CA GLY A 322 10.78 -27.94 -9.47
C GLY A 322 11.08 -27.37 -8.09
N TYR A 323 10.15 -27.45 -7.12
CA TYR A 323 10.45 -27.12 -5.72
C TYR A 323 11.55 -28.01 -5.15
N THR A 324 12.63 -27.39 -4.68
CA THR A 324 13.76 -28.09 -4.07
C THR A 324 13.49 -28.43 -2.60
N ASP A 325 14.25 -29.36 -2.03
CA ASP A 325 14.18 -29.64 -0.59
C ASP A 325 14.49 -28.39 0.26
N GLU A 326 15.38 -27.53 -0.23
CA GLU A 326 15.78 -26.29 0.44
C GLU A 326 14.65 -25.25 0.43
N MET A 327 13.98 -25.05 -0.71
CA MET A 327 12.82 -24.14 -0.79
C MET A 327 11.70 -24.55 0.18
N ILE A 328 11.38 -25.85 0.21
CA ILE A 328 10.34 -26.38 1.09
C ILE A 328 10.76 -26.24 2.55
N ALA A 329 12.02 -26.53 2.89
CA ALA A 329 12.52 -26.38 4.25
C ALA A 329 12.51 -24.92 4.73
N GLU A 330 12.80 -23.94 3.87
CA GLU A 330 12.73 -22.52 4.23
C GLU A 330 11.27 -22.03 4.34
N MET A 331 10.35 -22.46 3.47
CA MET A 331 8.91 -22.19 3.64
C MET A 331 8.37 -22.75 4.96
N ASP A 332 8.65 -24.02 5.26
CA ASP A 332 8.20 -24.68 6.50
C ASP A 332 8.80 -24.06 7.76
N LYS A 333 9.97 -23.42 7.66
CA LYS A 333 10.63 -22.72 8.75
C LYS A 333 10.01 -21.35 9.03
N GLY A 334 9.55 -20.66 7.99
CA GLY A 334 8.88 -19.37 8.08
C GLY A 334 8.44 -18.89 6.70
N LEU A 335 7.15 -19.03 6.39
CA LEU A 335 6.62 -18.66 5.09
C LEU A 335 6.77 -17.16 4.81
N ASN A 336 6.59 -16.32 5.84
CA ASN A 336 6.73 -14.88 5.72
C ASN A 336 8.16 -14.46 5.34
N ASP A 337 9.17 -15.05 6.00
CA ASP A 337 10.58 -14.81 5.70
C ASP A 337 10.94 -15.30 4.29
N PHE A 338 10.37 -16.45 3.88
CA PHE A 338 10.50 -16.96 2.52
C PHE A 338 9.90 -15.98 1.50
N ALA A 339 8.69 -15.47 1.76
CA ALA A 339 8.03 -14.48 0.93
C ALA A 339 8.82 -13.17 0.86
N LYS A 340 9.46 -12.73 1.95
CA LYS A 340 10.36 -11.57 1.95
C LYS A 340 11.54 -11.79 1.01
N GLY A 341 12.19 -12.95 1.09
CA GLY A 341 13.29 -13.30 0.19
C GLY A 341 12.85 -13.37 -1.27
N TYR A 342 11.68 -13.95 -1.52
CA TYR A 342 11.05 -13.99 -2.85
C TYR A 342 10.76 -12.58 -3.38
N LEU A 343 10.20 -11.71 -2.54
CA LEU A 343 9.95 -10.30 -2.84
C LEU A 343 11.25 -9.60 -3.27
N LYS A 344 12.30 -9.72 -2.47
CA LYS A 344 13.60 -9.08 -2.74
C LYS A 344 14.17 -9.52 -4.09
N ALA A 345 14.15 -10.83 -4.38
CA ALA A 345 14.59 -11.36 -5.66
C ALA A 345 13.74 -10.87 -6.84
N GLY A 346 12.41 -10.86 -6.69
CA GLY A 346 11.47 -10.36 -7.70
C GLY A 346 11.62 -8.86 -7.98
N VAL A 347 11.82 -8.05 -6.95
CA VAL A 347 12.08 -6.60 -7.06
C VAL A 347 13.41 -6.36 -7.78
N GLN A 348 14.48 -7.07 -7.40
CA GLN A 348 15.76 -6.97 -8.10
C GLN A 348 15.63 -7.37 -9.57
N TYR A 349 14.95 -8.50 -9.87
CA TYR A 349 14.66 -8.95 -11.23
C TYR A 349 13.87 -7.90 -12.02
N ARG A 350 12.84 -7.29 -11.43
CA ARG A 350 12.03 -6.23 -12.04
C ARG A 350 12.86 -4.98 -12.35
N LEU A 351 13.67 -4.53 -11.39
CA LEU A 351 14.45 -3.31 -11.52
C LEU A 351 15.58 -3.46 -12.52
N ALA A 352 16.32 -4.57 -12.49
CA ALA A 352 17.39 -4.85 -13.46
C ALA A 352 16.89 -4.81 -14.92
N ARG A 353 15.64 -5.21 -15.16
CA ARG A 353 15.00 -5.13 -16.48
C ARG A 353 14.50 -3.73 -16.83
N SER A 354 13.99 -3.00 -15.85
CA SER A 354 13.43 -1.66 -16.02
C SER A 354 14.51 -0.58 -16.19
N LEU A 355 15.68 -0.77 -15.57
CA LEU A 355 16.81 0.15 -15.59
C LEU A 355 17.65 0.01 -16.88
N THR A 356 16.98 0.09 -18.04
CA THR A 356 17.63 0.12 -19.36
C THR A 356 17.15 1.33 -20.15
N MET A 357 18.02 1.90 -21.00
CA MET A 357 17.68 3.09 -21.78
C MET A 357 16.44 2.91 -22.66
N GLU A 358 16.28 1.71 -23.23
CA GLU A 358 15.12 1.33 -24.03
C GLU A 358 13.83 1.36 -23.21
N GLN A 359 13.82 0.72 -22.04
CA GLN A 359 12.64 0.64 -21.17
C GLN A 359 12.29 2.00 -20.54
N MET A 360 13.28 2.86 -20.32
CA MET A 360 13.06 4.24 -19.89
C MET A 360 12.60 5.17 -21.03
N GLY A 361 12.56 4.70 -22.27
CA GLY A 361 12.11 5.49 -23.42
C GLY A 361 13.07 6.62 -23.83
N ILE A 362 14.34 6.53 -23.46
CA ILE A 362 15.35 7.56 -23.77
C ILE A 362 16.09 7.18 -25.04
N ALA A 363 15.86 7.93 -26.11
CA ALA A 363 16.49 7.70 -27.41
C ALA A 363 18.00 8.00 -27.40
N GLU A 364 18.78 7.25 -28.20
CA GLU A 364 20.24 7.38 -28.31
C GLU A 364 20.72 8.77 -28.73
N ASP A 365 19.90 9.51 -29.47
CA ASP A 365 20.19 10.88 -29.93
C ASP A 365 19.77 11.96 -28.92
N SER A 366 19.17 11.57 -27.78
CA SER A 366 18.87 12.49 -26.69
C SER A 366 20.14 13.10 -26.13
N ILE A 367 20.11 14.41 -25.88
CA ILE A 367 21.20 15.14 -25.24
C ILE A 367 21.52 14.61 -23.82
N PHE A 368 20.59 13.87 -23.22
CA PHE A 368 20.74 13.26 -21.90
C PHE A 368 21.09 11.76 -21.94
N TYR A 369 21.14 11.13 -23.12
CA TYR A 369 21.35 9.68 -23.22
C TYR A 369 22.60 9.22 -22.46
N ASN A 370 23.75 9.84 -22.75
CA ASN A 370 25.00 9.48 -22.09
C ASN A 370 24.98 9.77 -20.59
N LEU A 371 24.31 10.86 -20.16
CA LEU A 371 24.18 11.22 -18.75
C LEU A 371 23.39 10.16 -17.98
N VAL A 372 22.19 9.81 -18.47
CA VAL A 372 21.30 8.86 -17.80
C VAL A 372 21.87 7.44 -17.89
N ASN A 373 22.41 7.03 -19.04
CA ASN A 373 23.01 5.71 -19.20
C ASN A 373 24.18 5.50 -18.22
N THR A 374 25.04 6.52 -18.08
CA THR A 374 26.16 6.50 -17.13
C THR A 374 25.66 6.42 -15.69
N ALA A 375 24.66 7.22 -15.33
CA ALA A 375 24.06 7.21 -13.99
C ALA A 375 23.43 5.87 -13.63
N VAL A 376 22.71 5.25 -14.56
CA VAL A 376 22.03 3.96 -14.36
C VAL A 376 23.01 2.80 -14.27
N THR A 377 24.07 2.82 -15.09
CA THR A 377 25.14 1.83 -15.01
C THR A 377 25.86 1.94 -13.67
N GLY A 378 26.27 3.16 -13.29
CA GLY A 378 26.91 3.42 -12.00
C GLY A 378 26.06 3.04 -10.80
N LEU A 379 24.74 3.31 -10.84
CA LEU A 379 23.81 2.87 -9.81
C LEU A 379 23.80 1.34 -9.70
N THR A 380 23.67 0.64 -10.82
CA THR A 380 23.59 -0.83 -10.84
C THR A 380 24.88 -1.44 -10.30
N ASP A 381 26.03 -0.93 -10.74
CA ASP A 381 27.36 -1.38 -10.27
C ASP A 381 27.52 -1.16 -8.76
N LEU A 382 27.09 -0.01 -8.24
CA LEU A 382 27.13 0.27 -6.79
C LEU A 382 26.18 -0.62 -5.98
N LEU A 383 24.99 -0.93 -6.51
CA LEU A 383 24.03 -1.80 -5.83
C LEU A 383 24.55 -3.25 -5.71
N GLU A 384 25.30 -3.73 -6.70
CA GLU A 384 25.93 -5.06 -6.69
C GLU A 384 27.20 -5.14 -5.86
N MET A 385 27.93 -4.03 -5.74
CA MET A 385 29.18 -3.97 -5.01
C MET A 385 28.98 -4.23 -3.50
N PRO A 386 29.85 -5.02 -2.85
CA PRO A 386 29.81 -5.17 -1.39
C PRO A 386 29.87 -3.81 -0.70
N LEU A 387 29.11 -3.60 0.38
CA LEU A 387 29.16 -2.33 1.10
C LEU A 387 30.53 -2.11 1.78
N TYR A 388 31.15 -3.19 2.29
CA TYR A 388 32.40 -3.14 3.06
C TYR A 388 33.47 -4.11 2.53
N GLY A 389 34.74 -3.84 2.85
CA GLY A 389 35.88 -4.69 2.48
C GLY A 389 36.71 -4.17 1.30
N GLU A 390 37.46 -5.07 0.64
CA GLU A 390 38.21 -4.76 -0.58
C GLU A 390 37.26 -4.75 -1.80
N ASN A 391 37.45 -3.79 -2.72
CA ASN A 391 36.57 -3.55 -3.87
C ASN A 391 35.11 -3.29 -3.46
N SER A 392 34.93 -2.47 -2.42
CA SER A 392 33.63 -2.16 -1.81
C SER A 392 33.18 -0.71 -2.00
N VAL A 393 31.89 -0.45 -1.79
CA VAL A 393 31.33 0.92 -1.77
C VAL A 393 32.06 1.78 -0.75
N GLN A 394 32.40 1.24 0.43
CA GLN A 394 33.19 1.95 1.44
C GLN A 394 34.61 2.29 0.96
N GLU A 395 35.27 1.42 0.20
CA GLU A 395 36.60 1.70 -0.36
C GLU A 395 36.54 2.79 -1.44
N LEU A 396 35.56 2.73 -2.34
CA LEU A 396 35.31 3.77 -3.33
C LEU A 396 35.00 5.13 -2.66
N ALA A 397 34.13 5.13 -1.65
CA ALA A 397 33.74 6.32 -0.91
C ALA A 397 34.91 7.06 -0.27
N LYS A 398 35.90 6.33 0.26
CA LYS A 398 37.11 6.90 0.86
C LYS A 398 37.91 7.75 -0.13
N GLN A 399 37.88 7.43 -1.43
CA GLN A 399 38.58 8.21 -2.46
C GLN A 399 38.02 9.64 -2.56
N TYR A 400 36.74 9.80 -2.22
CA TYR A 400 36.00 11.05 -2.29
C TYR A 400 35.76 11.72 -0.93
N ASN A 401 36.39 11.23 0.15
CA ASN A 401 36.13 11.64 1.53
C ASN A 401 34.66 11.49 1.97
N VAL A 402 33.94 10.53 1.38
CA VAL A 402 32.60 10.11 1.82
C VAL A 402 32.78 8.92 2.76
N VAL A 403 32.08 8.94 3.90
CA VAL A 403 32.10 7.85 4.87
C VAL A 403 30.85 7.03 4.67
N ILE A 404 30.93 5.72 4.47
CA ILE A 404 29.73 4.85 4.54
C ILE A 404 29.57 4.43 6.01
N PRO A 405 28.42 4.70 6.67
CA PRO A 405 28.16 4.22 8.03
C PRO A 405 28.25 2.69 8.08
N ASP A 406 28.58 2.10 9.23
CA ASP A 406 28.52 0.64 9.40
C ASP A 406 27.06 0.15 9.47
N SER A 407 26.78 -1.01 8.89
CA SER A 407 25.46 -1.66 8.84
C SER A 407 25.61 -3.17 8.65
N GLU A 408 24.49 -3.90 8.79
CA GLU A 408 24.42 -5.35 8.58
C GLU A 408 24.22 -5.72 7.10
N TYR A 409 23.89 -4.76 6.24
CA TYR A 409 23.59 -5.01 4.83
C TYR A 409 24.83 -5.44 4.04
N GLU A 410 24.66 -6.41 3.15
CA GLU A 410 25.76 -6.98 2.37
C GLU A 410 26.19 -6.05 1.22
N ASN A 411 25.21 -5.52 0.49
CA ASN A 411 25.38 -4.65 -0.68
C ASN A 411 24.18 -3.69 -0.79
N GLY A 412 24.16 -2.84 -1.82
CA GLY A 412 23.06 -1.90 -2.03
C GLY A 412 21.75 -2.56 -2.42
N TRP A 413 21.77 -3.69 -3.13
CA TRP A 413 20.55 -4.44 -3.46
C TRP A 413 19.86 -4.98 -2.22
N ASP A 414 20.62 -5.56 -1.29
CA ASP A 414 20.13 -6.06 -0.02
C ASP A 414 19.41 -4.96 0.75
N LEU A 415 20.05 -3.78 0.89
CA LEU A 415 19.47 -2.59 1.51
C LEU A 415 18.21 -2.07 0.77
N ALA A 416 18.30 -1.85 -0.53
CA ALA A 416 17.22 -1.25 -1.31
C ALA A 416 15.97 -2.14 -1.33
N THR A 417 16.15 -3.46 -1.47
CA THR A 417 15.04 -4.41 -1.48
C THR A 417 14.46 -4.64 -0.09
N ASP A 418 15.23 -4.51 0.98
CA ASP A 418 14.69 -4.50 2.35
C ASP A 418 13.81 -3.27 2.59
N LEU A 419 14.22 -2.07 2.17
CA LEU A 419 13.39 -0.86 2.26
C LEU A 419 12.08 -1.00 1.49
N VAL A 420 12.13 -1.57 0.29
CA VAL A 420 10.91 -1.90 -0.47
C VAL A 420 10.02 -2.88 0.32
N SER A 421 10.61 -3.89 0.97
CA SER A 421 9.83 -4.81 1.80
C SER A 421 9.16 -4.13 2.99
N TYR A 422 9.80 -3.15 3.62
CA TYR A 422 9.19 -2.39 4.72
C TYR A 422 7.98 -1.59 4.22
N HIS A 423 8.06 -0.96 3.04
CA HIS A 423 6.89 -0.29 2.43
C HIS A 423 5.72 -1.26 2.22
N TYR A 424 5.98 -2.40 1.57
CA TYR A 424 4.91 -3.39 1.32
C TYR A 424 4.29 -3.92 2.62
N ALA A 425 5.06 -3.97 3.71
CA ALA A 425 4.60 -4.42 5.01
C ALA A 425 4.05 -3.33 5.94
N GLY A 426 3.99 -2.06 5.54
CA GLY A 426 3.56 -0.96 6.42
C GLY A 426 4.50 -0.72 7.61
N GLY A 427 5.80 -0.88 7.36
CA GLY A 427 6.88 -0.81 8.36
C GLY A 427 7.79 0.40 8.16
N GLU A 428 7.27 1.49 7.61
CA GLU A 428 8.03 2.68 7.23
C GLU A 428 8.27 3.65 8.39
N ASP A 429 9.25 3.36 9.23
CA ASP A 429 9.60 4.21 10.38
C ASP A 429 10.99 4.87 10.28
N PHE A 430 11.58 4.90 9.07
CA PHE A 430 12.95 5.36 8.88
C PHE A 430 13.04 6.90 8.77
N SER A 431 13.77 7.54 9.69
CA SER A 431 14.06 8.97 9.55
C SER A 431 15.04 9.26 8.39
N ILE A 432 15.07 10.50 7.86
CA ILE A 432 16.11 10.96 6.92
C ILE A 432 17.56 10.80 7.42
N TYR A 433 17.74 10.55 8.72
CA TYR A 433 19.04 10.36 9.36
C TYR A 433 19.31 8.89 9.72
N SER A 434 18.42 7.96 9.33
CA SER A 434 18.64 6.54 9.53
C SER A 434 19.88 6.07 8.77
N THR A 435 20.44 4.94 9.21
CA THR A 435 21.63 4.35 8.59
C THR A 435 21.32 3.98 7.14
N GLU A 436 20.14 3.42 6.90
CA GLU A 436 19.59 2.95 5.64
C GLU A 436 19.50 4.09 4.62
N VAL A 437 18.79 5.16 4.98
CA VAL A 437 18.63 6.34 4.12
C VAL A 437 19.97 7.01 3.87
N THR A 438 20.81 7.11 4.91
CA THR A 438 22.13 7.70 4.78
C THR A 438 23.02 6.91 3.82
N ILE A 439 23.00 5.58 3.87
CA ILE A 439 23.77 4.73 2.94
C ILE A 439 23.26 4.94 1.52
N LEU A 440 21.96 4.84 1.26
CA LEU A 440 21.39 5.04 -0.08
C LEU A 440 21.75 6.41 -0.67
N LEU A 441 21.54 7.48 0.10
CA LEU A 441 21.86 8.84 -0.32
C LEU A 441 23.36 9.02 -0.59
N ARG A 442 24.23 8.39 0.20
CA ARG A 442 25.68 8.39 -0.04
C ARG A 442 26.07 7.59 -1.26
N MET A 443 25.41 6.46 -1.55
CA MET A 443 25.62 5.70 -2.79
C MET A 443 25.23 6.53 -4.01
N VAL A 444 24.07 7.20 -3.99
CA VAL A 444 23.67 8.14 -5.05
C VAL A 444 24.71 9.26 -5.22
N ASN A 445 25.28 9.76 -4.12
CA ASN A 445 26.37 10.74 -4.19
C ASN A 445 27.64 10.18 -4.87
N LEU A 446 27.98 8.92 -4.64
CA LEU A 446 29.15 8.31 -5.29
C LEU A 446 29.00 8.24 -6.80
N ILE A 447 27.81 7.97 -7.33
CA ILE A 447 27.54 8.02 -8.79
C ILE A 447 27.86 9.42 -9.33
N LEU A 448 27.48 10.46 -8.59
CA LEU A 448 27.71 11.84 -9.01
C LEU A 448 29.20 12.20 -8.96
N LEU A 449 29.94 11.67 -8.00
CA LEU A 449 31.36 11.97 -7.78
C LEU A 449 32.30 11.13 -8.65
N ASP A 450 31.95 9.88 -8.93
CA ASP A 450 32.77 8.96 -9.71
C ASP A 450 32.40 9.07 -11.20
N ASP A 451 31.17 8.73 -11.53
CA ASP A 451 30.74 8.56 -12.92
C ASP A 451 30.39 9.88 -13.61
N LEU A 452 29.87 10.86 -12.85
CA LEU A 452 29.31 12.10 -13.42
C LEU A 452 30.11 13.36 -13.08
N SER A 453 31.29 13.25 -12.47
CA SER A 453 32.13 14.40 -12.08
C SER A 453 32.63 15.25 -13.24
N THR A 454 32.62 14.69 -14.45
CA THR A 454 33.06 15.37 -15.67
C THR A 454 31.92 16.08 -16.43
N VAL A 455 30.68 15.93 -15.96
CA VAL A 455 29.49 16.55 -16.56
C VAL A 455 29.36 18.01 -16.11
N ASN A 456 29.11 18.92 -17.05
CA ASN A 456 28.96 20.35 -16.75
C ASN A 456 27.64 20.65 -16.02
N ASP A 457 27.69 21.51 -15.01
CA ASP A 457 26.53 22.05 -14.27
C ASP A 457 25.40 22.56 -15.18
N GLU A 458 25.70 23.15 -16.33
CA GLU A 458 24.67 23.58 -17.30
C GLU A 458 23.80 22.42 -17.81
N VAL A 459 24.37 21.23 -17.97
CA VAL A 459 23.65 20.02 -18.39
C VAL A 459 22.73 19.52 -17.27
N PHE A 460 23.22 19.54 -16.02
CA PHE A 460 22.43 19.18 -14.85
C PHE A 460 21.25 20.14 -14.65
N PHE A 461 21.48 21.45 -14.72
CA PHE A 461 20.41 22.45 -14.60
C PHE A 461 19.42 22.39 -15.77
N GLY A 462 19.88 22.09 -16.98
CA GLY A 462 19.02 21.89 -18.15
C GLY A 462 18.06 20.72 -17.98
N ALA A 463 18.57 19.54 -17.58
CA ALA A 463 17.75 18.35 -17.31
C ALA A 463 16.67 18.62 -16.26
N LEU A 464 17.04 19.38 -15.24
CA LEU A 464 16.20 19.62 -14.06
C LEU A 464 15.05 20.60 -14.34
N ASN A 465 15.29 21.64 -15.15
CA ASN A 465 14.26 22.60 -15.56
C ASN A 465 13.21 21.98 -16.50
N GLU A 466 13.60 20.97 -17.29
CA GLU A 466 12.68 20.26 -18.19
C GLU A 466 11.81 19.25 -17.45
N VAL A 467 12.35 18.60 -16.40
CA VAL A 467 11.61 17.63 -15.56
C VAL A 467 10.67 18.33 -14.56
N LEU A 468 11.10 19.43 -13.94
CA LEU A 468 10.32 20.08 -12.89
C LEU A 468 9.41 21.20 -13.38
N GLY A 469 9.58 21.68 -14.61
CA GLY A 469 8.99 22.96 -15.02
C GLY A 469 9.52 24.14 -14.19
N ASP A 470 9.12 25.36 -14.55
CA ASP A 470 9.73 26.61 -14.08
C ASP A 470 9.35 27.04 -12.64
N ASP A 471 9.02 26.10 -11.74
CA ASP A 471 8.48 26.41 -10.39
C ASP A 471 9.41 25.95 -9.24
N SER A 472 10.48 26.71 -9.04
CA SER A 472 11.59 26.41 -8.14
C SER A 472 11.45 26.95 -6.69
N ALA A 473 10.24 26.89 -6.11
CA ALA A 473 9.95 27.47 -4.78
C ALA A 473 9.90 26.45 -3.64
N LEU A 474 9.32 25.25 -3.86
CA LEU A 474 9.20 24.21 -2.82
C LEU A 474 10.56 23.58 -2.46
N PHE A 475 11.48 23.61 -3.41
CA PHE A 475 12.65 22.75 -3.48
C PHE A 475 13.87 23.22 -2.66
N LYS A 476 13.98 24.51 -2.37
CA LYS A 476 15.22 25.10 -1.83
C LYS A 476 15.40 24.88 -0.31
N ASN A 477 14.39 24.35 0.39
CA ASN A 477 14.32 24.35 1.86
C ASN A 477 14.58 22.98 2.49
N PHE A 478 14.29 21.89 1.76
CA PHE A 478 14.58 20.50 2.13
C PHE A 478 16.09 20.18 2.12
N THR A 479 16.85 20.97 1.36
CA THR A 479 18.27 20.83 1.00
C THR A 479 19.27 20.76 2.18
N LYS A 480 18.92 21.20 3.39
CA LYS A 480 19.91 21.45 4.47
C LYS A 480 20.21 20.26 5.38
N GLY A 481 19.30 19.30 5.56
CA GLY A 481 19.59 18.03 6.26
C GLY A 481 20.46 17.11 5.40
N ILE A 482 20.15 17.07 4.12
CA ILE A 482 20.84 16.33 3.06
C ILE A 482 22.26 16.83 2.84
N ALA A 483 22.49 18.15 2.92
CA ALA A 483 23.83 18.73 2.85
C ALA A 483 24.81 18.20 3.92
N ASN A 484 24.31 17.82 5.10
CA ASN A 484 25.15 17.26 6.16
C ASN A 484 25.42 15.75 5.98
N ALA A 485 24.49 15.03 5.35
CA ALA A 485 24.60 13.59 5.15
C ALA A 485 25.56 13.23 4.00
N LEU A 486 25.61 14.03 2.93
CA LEU A 486 26.13 13.60 1.63
C LEU A 486 27.64 13.78 1.41
N GLY A 487 28.25 14.89 1.82
CA GLY A 487 29.66 15.21 1.48
C GLY A 487 29.80 16.16 0.27
N PRO A 488 31.01 16.28 -0.33
CA PRO A 488 31.30 17.32 -1.32
C PRO A 488 30.69 17.02 -2.70
N VAL A 489 29.92 17.95 -3.29
CA VAL A 489 29.33 17.86 -4.65
C VAL A 489 29.30 19.23 -5.34
N THR A 490 29.18 19.27 -6.68
CA THR A 490 28.97 20.54 -7.42
C THR A 490 27.55 21.10 -7.20
N PRO A 491 27.30 22.39 -7.47
CA PRO A 491 25.96 22.97 -7.37
C PRO A 491 24.88 22.27 -8.20
N GLY A 492 25.20 21.82 -9.43
CA GLY A 492 24.26 21.08 -10.27
C GLY A 492 23.92 19.69 -9.71
N GLN A 493 24.94 18.99 -9.20
CA GLN A 493 24.79 17.67 -8.56
C GLN A 493 24.02 17.76 -7.23
N TYR A 494 24.28 18.79 -6.43
CA TYR A 494 23.54 19.06 -5.19
C TYR A 494 22.05 19.24 -5.45
N LEU A 495 21.70 19.94 -6.54
CA LEU A 495 20.32 20.14 -6.93
C LEU A 495 19.64 18.81 -7.30
N LEU A 496 20.32 17.89 -7.97
CA LEU A 496 19.79 16.56 -8.26
C LEU A 496 19.55 15.72 -7.01
N ILE A 497 20.52 15.67 -6.07
CA ILE A 497 20.34 14.86 -4.86
C ILE A 497 19.20 15.41 -4.02
N ALA A 498 19.05 16.74 -3.97
CA ALA A 498 17.92 17.35 -3.30
C ALA A 498 16.55 16.95 -3.90
N ILE A 499 16.47 16.51 -5.18
CA ILE A 499 15.24 16.04 -5.85
C ILE A 499 14.98 14.59 -5.51
N ALA A 500 16.03 13.78 -5.51
CA ALA A 500 15.90 12.37 -5.17
C ALA A 500 15.56 12.17 -3.68
N SER A 501 16.09 13.02 -2.81
CA SER A 501 16.01 12.79 -1.36
C SER A 501 14.59 12.84 -0.76
N PRO A 502 13.66 13.75 -1.15
CA PRO A 502 12.28 13.72 -0.65
C PRO A 502 11.58 12.44 -1.06
N ILE A 503 11.82 11.98 -2.29
CA ILE A 503 11.27 10.73 -2.82
C ILE A 503 11.77 9.54 -2.00
N VAL A 504 13.08 9.48 -1.75
CA VAL A 504 13.69 8.44 -0.92
C VAL A 504 13.20 8.51 0.52
N TYR A 505 12.94 9.71 1.06
CA TYR A 505 12.45 9.88 2.42
C TYR A 505 10.99 9.48 2.59
N GLU A 506 10.11 10.02 1.76
CA GLU A 506 8.68 9.70 1.81
C GLU A 506 8.46 8.20 1.58
N PHE A 507 9.36 7.48 0.88
CA PHE A 507 9.23 6.04 0.61
C PHE A 507 9.57 5.15 1.80
N VAL A 508 10.19 5.72 2.83
CA VAL A 508 10.66 4.94 3.99
C VAL A 508 10.13 5.52 5.29
N TYR A 509 9.28 6.55 5.22
CA TYR A 509 8.75 7.26 6.36
C TYR A 509 7.27 7.56 6.12
N ASP A 510 6.43 6.90 6.91
CA ASP A 510 5.02 7.23 7.00
C ASP A 510 4.82 8.50 7.86
N SER A 511 4.01 9.42 7.33
CA SER A 511 3.69 10.71 7.96
C SER A 511 2.20 10.91 8.24
N ASP A 512 1.37 9.91 7.96
CA ASP A 512 -0.09 10.07 7.95
C ASP A 512 -0.69 10.03 9.36
N GLY A 513 0.11 9.64 10.36
CA GLY A 513 -0.22 9.72 11.78
C GLY A 513 -1.21 8.66 12.24
N VAL A 514 -1.38 7.61 11.43
CA VAL A 514 -2.19 6.42 11.68
C VAL A 514 -1.27 5.21 11.49
N ASP A 515 -1.34 4.22 12.37
CA ASP A 515 -0.50 3.02 12.23
C ASP A 515 -1.02 2.15 11.06
N ASP A 516 -0.15 1.73 10.15
CA ASP A 516 -0.56 0.99 8.94
C ASP A 516 -1.14 -0.40 9.22
N ASN A 517 -0.75 -0.99 10.35
CA ASN A 517 -0.97 -2.40 10.62
C ASN A 517 -1.85 -2.63 11.84
N ASN A 518 -1.64 -1.89 12.92
CA ASN A 518 -2.30 -2.11 14.21
C ASN A 518 -2.68 -0.79 14.86
N GLY A 519 -3.97 -0.48 14.90
CA GLY A 519 -4.42 0.78 15.46
C GLY A 519 -5.82 0.75 16.02
N THR A 520 -6.21 1.91 16.57
CA THR A 520 -7.55 2.14 17.11
C THR A 520 -8.03 3.50 16.63
N LEU A 521 -9.17 3.51 15.94
CA LEU A 521 -9.86 4.71 15.50
C LEU A 521 -11.15 4.89 16.30
N GLU A 522 -11.67 6.12 16.30
CA GLU A 522 -13.00 6.40 16.84
C GLU A 522 -14.09 5.70 16.01
N GLY A 523 -14.99 5.01 16.69
CA GLY A 523 -16.17 4.36 16.12
C GLY A 523 -17.16 5.35 15.51
N TYR A 524 -18.13 4.83 14.76
CA TYR A 524 -19.09 5.68 14.05
C TYR A 524 -20.10 6.39 14.96
N GLY A 525 -20.33 5.89 16.18
CA GLY A 525 -21.20 6.52 17.18
C GLY A 525 -20.55 7.67 17.95
N VAL A 526 -19.22 7.85 17.81
CA VAL A 526 -18.50 8.97 18.42
C VAL A 526 -18.81 10.28 17.68
N GLU A 527 -19.36 11.26 18.39
CA GLU A 527 -19.63 12.59 17.84
C GLU A 527 -18.31 13.29 17.51
N GLN A 528 -18.01 13.46 16.22
CA GLN A 528 -16.78 14.11 15.79
C GLN A 528 -16.74 15.58 16.24
N ASN A 529 -15.64 16.00 16.85
CA ASN A 529 -15.40 17.41 17.14
C ASN A 529 -15.01 18.18 15.87
N LEU A 530 -16.01 18.48 15.03
CA LEU A 530 -15.80 19.14 13.74
C LEU A 530 -15.10 20.50 13.86
N HIS A 531 -15.21 21.18 15.02
CA HIS A 531 -14.51 22.45 15.23
C HIS A 531 -13.02 22.23 15.47
N GLU A 532 -12.67 21.26 16.31
CA GLU A 532 -11.29 20.84 16.57
C GLU A 532 -10.67 20.26 15.29
N ASN A 533 -11.31 19.29 14.62
CA ASN A 533 -10.81 18.75 13.34
C ASN A 533 -10.56 19.82 12.27
N ARG A 534 -11.39 20.87 12.18
CA ARG A 534 -11.14 22.00 11.28
C ARG A 534 -10.00 22.89 11.74
N THR A 535 -9.85 23.04 13.06
CA THR A 535 -8.77 23.83 13.66
C THR A 535 -7.46 23.11 13.49
N ASP A 536 -7.41 21.81 13.70
CA ASP A 536 -6.26 20.94 13.47
C ASP A 536 -5.91 20.92 11.98
N ASN A 537 -6.86 20.65 11.08
CA ASN A 537 -6.59 20.73 9.64
C ASN A 537 -6.07 22.11 9.21
N PHE A 538 -6.62 23.19 9.79
CA PHE A 538 -6.09 24.53 9.54
C PHE A 538 -4.74 24.78 10.22
N ALA A 539 -4.48 24.18 11.38
CA ALA A 539 -3.22 24.25 12.10
C ALA A 539 -2.15 23.46 11.37
N ASP A 540 -2.42 22.24 10.90
CA ASP A 540 -1.56 21.42 10.05
C ASP A 540 -1.28 22.14 8.74
N PHE A 541 -2.30 22.74 8.12
CA PHE A 541 -2.12 23.59 6.95
C PHE A 541 -1.26 24.83 7.27
N LEU A 542 -1.50 25.48 8.41
CA LEU A 542 -0.73 26.65 8.85
C LEU A 542 0.67 26.28 9.33
N GLU A 543 0.90 25.09 9.85
CA GLU A 543 2.18 24.55 10.31
C GLU A 543 2.97 24.16 9.09
N THR A 544 2.36 23.45 8.15
CA THR A 544 2.89 23.22 6.81
C THR A 544 3.27 24.56 6.16
N ILE A 545 2.38 25.56 6.16
CA ILE A 545 2.67 26.91 5.67
C ILE A 545 3.71 27.64 6.52
N ALA A 546 3.73 27.49 7.85
CA ALA A 546 4.64 28.19 8.75
C ALA A 546 6.04 27.60 8.63
N ILE A 547 6.18 26.28 8.49
CA ILE A 547 7.38 25.59 8.06
C ILE A 547 7.80 26.18 6.71
N TYR A 548 6.90 26.29 5.73
CA TYR A 548 7.24 26.93 4.45
C TYR A 548 7.66 28.40 4.58
N LEU A 549 7.03 29.19 5.46
CA LEU A 549 7.26 30.63 5.65
C LEU A 549 8.48 30.93 6.53
N GLU A 550 8.72 30.18 7.60
CA GLU A 550 9.91 30.24 8.44
C GLU A 550 11.14 29.87 7.60
N ASN A 551 11.01 28.82 6.78
CA ASN A 551 12.01 28.50 5.78
C ASN A 551 12.21 29.65 4.79
N PHE A 552 11.13 30.26 4.26
CA PHE A 552 11.18 31.41 3.36
C PHE A 552 11.88 32.65 3.97
N PHE A 553 11.52 33.07 5.19
CA PHE A 553 12.08 34.28 5.83
C PHE A 553 13.52 34.09 6.31
N THR A 554 13.88 32.89 6.75
CA THR A 554 15.26 32.53 7.12
C THR A 554 16.20 32.60 5.91
N ILE A 555 15.67 32.30 4.71
CA ILE A 555 16.39 32.36 3.43
C ILE A 555 16.45 33.79 2.91
N PHE A 556 15.37 34.56 3.03
CA PHE A 556 15.33 35.97 2.65
C PHE A 556 16.35 36.81 3.44
N ALA A 557 16.51 36.56 4.75
CA ALA A 557 17.49 37.24 5.59
C ALA A 557 18.96 36.96 5.16
N LYS A 558 19.24 35.76 4.65
CA LYS A 558 20.59 35.35 4.22
C LYS A 558 20.97 35.83 2.83
N ILE A 559 20.02 35.89 1.89
CA ILE A 559 20.25 36.41 0.53
C ILE A 559 20.55 37.92 0.54
N PHE A 560 19.94 38.66 1.47
CA PHE A 560 20.11 40.12 1.58
C PHE A 560 21.05 40.57 2.71
N GLY A 561 21.75 39.64 3.37
CA GLY A 561 22.74 39.98 4.39
C GLY A 561 22.16 40.70 5.62
N ILE A 562 20.89 40.50 5.93
CA ILE A 562 20.25 41.07 7.11
C ILE A 562 20.41 40.07 8.26
N GLY A 563 21.62 40.01 8.82
CA GLY A 563 21.88 39.34 10.08
C GLY A 563 21.59 40.25 11.27
N ARG A 564 20.97 39.69 12.31
CA ARG A 564 21.36 40.01 13.67
C ARG A 564 22.37 38.98 14.15
#